data_AF-A0A1C4ZRC1-F1
#
_entry.id   AF-A0A1C4ZRC1-F1
#
_cell.length_a   1.000
_cell.length_b   1.000
_cell.length_c   1.000
_cell.angle_alpha   90.00
_cell.angle_beta   90.00
_cell.angle_gamma   90.00
#
_symmetry.space_group_name_H-M   'P 1'
#
loop_
_entity.id
_entity.type
_entity.pdbx_description
1 polymer ?
#
loop_
_entity_poly.entity_id
_entity_poly.type
_entity_poly.pdbx_seq_one_letter_code
_entity_poly.pdbx_strand_id
1 'polypeptide(L)'
;MAMILSGCSANEPAGPAAQSPSAPATSSAAPTAPTTVTAAPTPTSGTGSTPTTGPASGTPTPAGDLPASAERVVLTRSGGFAGRAETVTVQPDGSWTVEGAGSRHTGRIAGADLDRLRQLLADPRLATEADAPATPTNCADAFEYRLTVGQRTTGHVDCPGEDGSAGATAAVVELLVRVTGS
;
A
#
# COMPACT_ATOMS: atom_id res chain seq x y z
N MET A 1 -0.71 48.79 -33.08
CA MET A 1 -1.85 48.18 -32.38
C MET A 1 -1.51 48.16 -30.91
N ALA A 2 -2.25 48.89 -30.08
CA ALA A 2 -1.96 49.01 -28.64
C ALA A 2 -2.93 48.14 -27.84
N MET A 3 -2.42 47.43 -26.84
CA MET A 3 -3.22 46.86 -25.74
C MET A 3 -2.46 47.09 -24.44
N ILE A 4 -3.18 47.58 -23.43
CA ILE A 4 -2.66 47.94 -22.11
C ILE A 4 -3.58 47.31 -21.06
N LEU A 5 -3.06 46.35 -20.28
CA LEU A 5 -3.59 45.90 -18.99
C LEU A 5 -2.35 45.65 -18.10
N SER A 6 -2.09 46.24 -16.93
CA SER A 6 -2.89 46.80 -15.81
C SER A 6 -3.32 45.79 -14.73
N GLY A 7 -2.70 45.91 -13.54
CA GLY A 7 -3.12 45.31 -12.25
C GLY A 7 -2.70 43.84 -12.03
N CYS A 8 -2.41 43.33 -10.82
CA CYS A 8 -2.24 43.89 -9.46
C CYS A 8 -1.19 42.97 -8.74
N SER A 9 -0.22 43.43 -7.93
CA SER A 9 -0.31 44.09 -6.61
C SER A 9 -1.02 43.27 -5.51
N ALA A 10 -0.25 42.51 -4.71
CA ALA A 10 -0.42 42.22 -3.28
C ALA A 10 0.59 41.15 -2.81
N ASN A 11 1.11 41.10 -1.58
CA ASN A 11 1.29 42.11 -0.53
C ASN A 11 2.21 41.50 0.55
N GLU A 12 3.42 42.02 0.78
CA GLU A 12 4.22 41.66 1.96
C GLU A 12 3.82 42.53 3.16
N PRO A 13 3.60 41.91 4.33
CA PRO A 13 3.91 42.56 5.60
C PRO A 13 4.76 41.68 6.52
N ALA A 14 5.85 42.24 7.04
CA ALA A 14 6.60 41.66 8.15
C ALA A 14 5.91 41.95 9.48
N GLY A 15 6.04 41.07 10.48
CA GLY A 15 5.86 41.47 11.88
C GLY A 15 5.23 40.44 12.82
N PRO A 16 5.38 40.63 14.16
CA PRO A 16 5.76 39.50 15.01
C PRO A 16 4.93 39.31 16.30
N ALA A 17 4.81 38.05 16.74
CA ALA A 17 4.64 37.63 18.13
C ALA A 17 5.03 36.14 18.22
N ALA A 18 6.07 35.71 18.94
CA ALA A 18 6.15 35.68 20.40
C ALA A 18 5.04 34.82 21.04
N GLN A 19 5.37 33.57 21.38
CA GLN A 19 4.99 32.93 22.64
C GLN A 19 5.81 31.65 22.88
N SER A 20 6.76 31.74 23.80
CA SER A 20 7.31 30.60 24.52
C SER A 20 6.47 30.39 25.78
N PRO A 21 6.28 29.14 26.21
CA PRO A 21 6.56 28.82 27.60
C PRO A 21 7.44 27.57 27.75
N SER A 22 8.30 27.60 28.76
CA SER A 22 9.24 26.53 29.10
C SER A 22 8.75 25.63 30.25
N ALA A 23 9.21 24.38 30.22
CA ALA A 23 9.52 23.54 31.40
C ALA A 23 8.35 22.99 32.26
N PRO A 24 8.60 22.08 33.23
CA PRO A 24 9.64 21.04 33.37
C PRO A 24 9.06 19.62 33.67
N ALA A 25 9.91 18.57 33.70
CA ALA A 25 9.78 17.34 34.55
C ALA A 25 10.85 16.29 34.15
N THR A 26 11.99 16.19 34.84
CA THR A 26 12.31 15.29 35.99
C THR A 26 12.80 13.86 35.65
N SER A 27 14.04 13.64 36.08
CA SER A 27 14.87 12.45 36.24
C SER A 27 14.24 11.08 36.61
N SER A 28 14.84 10.05 36.01
CA SER A 28 15.45 8.87 36.68
C SER A 28 14.64 7.92 37.58
N ALA A 29 14.53 6.65 37.14
CA ALA A 29 14.75 5.47 38.00
C ALA A 29 14.99 4.18 37.19
N ALA A 30 16.11 3.49 37.47
CA ALA A 30 16.23 2.02 37.47
C ALA A 30 16.16 1.58 38.96
N PRO A 31 15.87 0.31 39.37
CA PRO A 31 16.31 -0.97 38.82
C PRO A 31 15.09 -1.93 38.59
N THR A 32 15.10 -3.28 38.58
CA THR A 32 16.07 -4.34 38.98
C THR A 32 15.79 -5.65 38.23
N ALA A 33 16.77 -6.56 38.13
CA ALA A 33 16.57 -7.95 37.71
C ALA A 33 16.28 -8.89 38.91
N PRO A 34 15.63 -10.04 38.68
CA PRO A 34 15.98 -11.26 39.40
C PRO A 34 16.28 -12.45 38.47
N THR A 35 17.33 -13.19 38.82
CA THR A 35 17.69 -14.50 38.24
C THR A 35 16.97 -15.65 38.94
N THR A 36 16.45 -16.63 38.20
CA THR A 36 16.31 -18.01 38.68
C THR A 36 16.57 -19.04 37.56
N VAL A 37 17.54 -19.91 37.79
CA VAL A 37 17.77 -21.17 37.06
C VAL A 37 16.85 -22.26 37.61
N THR A 38 16.47 -23.27 36.81
CA THR A 38 16.44 -24.70 37.21
C THR A 38 16.05 -25.67 36.07
N ALA A 39 16.93 -26.66 35.87
CA ALA A 39 16.76 -28.04 35.37
C ALA A 39 16.02 -28.37 34.05
N ALA A 40 16.70 -29.22 33.26
CA ALA A 40 16.14 -30.02 32.17
C ALA A 40 15.67 -31.41 32.65
N PRO A 41 14.86 -32.10 31.83
CA PRO A 41 14.97 -33.55 31.68
C PRO A 41 15.27 -33.94 30.22
N THR A 42 16.23 -34.84 30.02
CA THR A 42 16.32 -35.67 28.81
C THR A 42 15.34 -36.84 28.92
N PRO A 43 14.78 -37.30 27.79
CA PRO A 43 15.08 -38.68 27.41
C PRO A 43 15.24 -38.92 25.89
N THR A 44 16.24 -39.77 25.60
CA THR A 44 16.22 -40.91 24.67
C THR A 44 15.74 -40.77 23.23
N SER A 45 16.65 -41.13 22.31
CA SER A 45 16.48 -41.29 20.87
C SER A 45 15.31 -42.20 20.46
N GLY A 46 14.55 -41.77 19.44
CA GLY A 46 13.65 -42.61 18.65
C GLY A 46 14.08 -42.65 17.18
N THR A 47 14.39 -43.84 16.67
CA THR A 47 14.85 -44.05 15.29
C THR A 47 13.73 -43.88 14.27
N GLY A 48 14.01 -43.09 13.23
CA GLY A 48 13.61 -43.37 11.84
C GLY A 48 12.13 -43.40 11.48
N SER A 49 11.70 -42.41 10.70
CA SER A 49 11.02 -42.64 9.41
C SER A 49 10.94 -41.34 8.62
N THR A 50 11.46 -41.33 7.40
CA THR A 50 11.17 -40.30 6.39
C THR A 50 9.89 -40.66 5.64
N PRO A 51 8.84 -39.85 5.76
CA PRO A 51 7.92 -39.63 4.65
C PRO A 51 7.66 -38.14 4.40
N THR A 52 6.94 -37.86 3.31
CA THR A 52 6.40 -36.56 2.84
C THR A 52 7.27 -35.92 1.75
N THR A 53 7.15 -36.36 0.49
CA THR A 53 6.01 -36.15 -0.43
C THR A 53 5.91 -34.69 -0.91
N GLY A 54 6.71 -34.37 -1.93
CA GLY A 54 6.43 -33.37 -2.98
C GLY A 54 6.39 -31.88 -2.59
N PRO A 55 6.63 -30.98 -3.56
CA PRO A 55 6.15 -29.61 -3.41
C PRO A 55 4.61 -29.66 -3.36
N ALA A 56 4.04 -29.23 -2.25
CA ALA A 56 2.61 -29.10 -2.12
C ALA A 56 2.12 -27.97 -3.06
N SER A 57 1.70 -28.34 -4.26
CA SER A 57 0.77 -27.55 -5.06
C SER A 57 -0.55 -27.49 -4.30
N GLY A 58 -0.60 -26.60 -3.30
CA GLY A 58 -1.82 -26.30 -2.56
C GLY A 58 -2.79 -25.62 -3.51
N THR A 59 -3.69 -26.41 -4.11
CA THR A 59 -4.87 -25.89 -4.79
C THR A 59 -5.55 -24.90 -3.86
N PRO A 60 -5.70 -23.61 -4.24
CA PRO A 60 -6.39 -22.67 -3.38
C PRO A 60 -7.84 -23.13 -3.24
N THR A 61 -8.21 -23.54 -2.03
CA THR A 61 -9.61 -23.72 -1.65
C THR A 61 -10.35 -22.43 -1.97
N PRO A 62 -11.48 -22.44 -2.69
CA PRO A 62 -12.25 -21.23 -2.92
C PRO A 62 -12.80 -20.74 -1.58
N ALA A 63 -12.13 -19.76 -0.99
CA ALA A 63 -12.64 -19.04 0.16
C ALA A 63 -13.97 -18.42 -0.22
N GLY A 64 -14.98 -18.55 0.65
CA GLY A 64 -16.28 -17.92 0.43
C GLY A 64 -16.11 -16.42 0.21
N ASP A 65 -16.91 -15.87 -0.70
CA ASP A 65 -16.81 -14.48 -1.15
C ASP A 65 -17.17 -13.52 0.02
N LEU A 66 -16.15 -13.16 0.82
CA LEU A 66 -16.25 -11.98 1.68
C LEU A 66 -16.29 -10.75 0.78
N PRO A 67 -17.12 -9.74 1.10
CA PRO A 67 -17.20 -8.54 0.30
C PRO A 67 -15.84 -7.84 0.31
N ALA A 68 -15.26 -7.62 -0.88
CA ALA A 68 -13.93 -7.05 -1.07
C ALA A 68 -13.71 -5.70 -0.34
N SER A 69 -14.78 -4.98 -0.03
CA SER A 69 -14.82 -3.77 0.81
C SER A 69 -14.39 -3.95 2.27
N ALA A 70 -14.31 -5.18 2.77
CA ALA A 70 -13.86 -5.53 4.13
C ALA A 70 -12.44 -6.12 4.17
N GLU A 71 -11.82 -6.29 3.01
CA GLU A 71 -10.55 -6.99 2.83
C GLU A 71 -9.36 -6.00 2.79
N ARG A 72 -8.15 -6.46 3.13
CA ARG A 72 -6.94 -5.65 2.93
C ARG A 72 -6.65 -5.49 1.43
N VAL A 73 -6.32 -4.27 1.03
CA VAL A 73 -5.82 -3.95 -0.30
C VAL A 73 -4.32 -3.71 -0.25
N VAL A 74 -3.58 -4.29 -1.18
CA VAL A 74 -2.15 -4.04 -1.39
C VAL A 74 -1.93 -3.69 -2.84
N LEU A 75 -1.33 -2.53 -3.12
CA LEU A 75 -0.95 -2.09 -4.46
C LEU A 75 0.58 -2.00 -4.51
N THR A 76 1.22 -2.84 -5.31
CA THR A 76 2.65 -2.76 -5.60
C THR A 76 2.85 -2.04 -6.93
N ARG A 77 3.66 -0.99 -6.94
CA ARG A 77 4.11 -0.26 -8.13
C ARG A 77 5.56 -0.61 -8.39
N SER A 78 5.91 -0.93 -9.63
CA SER A 78 7.29 -1.15 -10.05
C SER A 78 7.53 -0.64 -11.47
N GLY A 79 8.60 0.12 -11.69
CA GLY A 79 9.00 0.52 -13.05
C GLY A 79 9.68 1.88 -13.17
N GLY A 80 9.59 2.45 -14.37
CA GLY A 80 10.26 3.68 -14.79
C GLY A 80 11.80 3.58 -14.87
N PHE A 81 12.42 4.57 -15.50
CA PHE A 81 13.87 4.64 -15.78
C PHE A 81 14.83 4.30 -14.61
N ALA A 82 14.40 4.52 -13.37
CA ALA A 82 15.22 4.31 -12.17
C ALA A 82 14.93 2.98 -11.45
N GLY A 83 14.04 2.13 -11.96
CA GLY A 83 13.66 0.86 -11.34
C GLY A 83 13.06 1.04 -9.94
N ARG A 84 12.14 2.00 -9.78
CA ARG A 84 11.52 2.27 -8.46
C ARG A 84 10.52 1.16 -8.13
N ALA A 85 10.47 0.79 -6.86
CA ALA A 85 9.48 -0.14 -6.31
C ALA A 85 8.87 0.47 -5.04
N GLU A 86 7.54 0.49 -4.97
CA GLU A 86 6.76 1.06 -3.88
C GLU A 86 5.55 0.16 -3.58
N THR A 87 5.25 -0.02 -2.30
CA THR A 87 4.12 -0.85 -1.85
C THR A 87 3.17 -0.01 -1.01
N VAL A 88 1.95 0.17 -1.49
CA VAL A 88 0.83 0.80 -0.79
C VAL A 88 -0.03 -0.28 -0.14
N THR A 89 -0.12 -0.30 1.19
CA THR A 89 -1.06 -1.15 1.93
C THR A 89 -2.19 -0.29 2.48
N VAL A 90 -3.44 -0.65 2.16
CA VAL A 90 -4.66 -0.02 2.69
C VAL A 90 -5.44 -1.03 3.51
N GLN A 91 -5.78 -0.62 4.73
CA GLN A 91 -6.58 -1.38 5.67
C GLN A 91 -8.08 -1.08 5.51
N PRO A 92 -9.00 -2.00 5.90
CA PRO A 92 -10.45 -1.81 5.72
C PRO A 92 -11.04 -0.59 6.45
N ASP A 93 -10.35 -0.08 7.47
CA ASP A 93 -10.69 1.15 8.21
C ASP A 93 -10.22 2.45 7.51
N GLY A 94 -9.61 2.33 6.33
CA GLY A 94 -9.07 3.43 5.54
C GLY A 94 -7.67 3.87 5.97
N SER A 95 -7.03 3.24 6.96
CA SER A 95 -5.64 3.54 7.32
C SER A 95 -4.70 2.97 6.26
N TRP A 96 -3.76 3.79 5.77
CA TRP A 96 -2.83 3.39 4.72
C TRP A 96 -1.36 3.58 5.11
N THR A 97 -0.49 2.80 4.47
CA THR A 97 0.96 2.90 4.53
C THR A 97 1.53 2.79 3.11
N VAL A 98 2.43 3.68 2.73
CA VAL A 98 3.30 3.53 1.55
C VAL A 98 4.72 3.24 2.03
N GLU A 99 5.35 2.19 1.52
CA GLU A 99 6.75 1.84 1.80
C GLU A 99 7.52 1.77 0.46
N GLY A 100 8.63 2.51 0.35
CA GLY A 100 9.37 2.62 -0.91
C GLY A 100 10.69 3.36 -0.73
N ALA A 101 11.74 2.94 -1.45
CA ALA A 101 13.07 3.57 -1.46
C ALA A 101 13.68 3.87 -0.06
N GLY A 102 13.38 3.04 0.95
CA GLY A 102 13.86 3.22 2.33
C GLY A 102 13.04 4.20 3.18
N SER A 103 11.99 4.80 2.62
CA SER A 103 11.04 5.68 3.29
C SER A 103 9.71 4.96 3.58
N ARG A 104 9.01 5.45 4.60
CA ARG A 104 7.65 5.00 4.96
C ARG A 104 6.76 6.21 5.22
N HIS A 105 5.64 6.26 4.52
CA HIS A 105 4.59 7.27 4.70
C HIS A 105 3.33 6.57 5.20
N THR A 106 2.55 7.24 6.05
CA THR A 106 1.28 6.72 6.56
C THR A 106 0.23 7.83 6.57
N GLY A 107 -1.03 7.43 6.50
CA GLY A 107 -2.15 8.36 6.54
C GLY A 107 -3.48 7.63 6.61
N ARG A 108 -4.55 8.36 6.29
CA ARG A 108 -5.91 7.80 6.22
C ARG A 108 -6.62 8.31 4.98
N ILE A 109 -7.39 7.44 4.33
CA ILE A 109 -8.29 7.81 3.24
C ILE A 109 -9.48 8.56 3.85
N ALA A 110 -9.91 9.66 3.22
CA ALA A 110 -11.11 10.39 3.64
C ALA A 110 -12.36 9.53 3.41
N GLY A 111 -13.42 9.73 4.21
CA GLY A 111 -14.61 8.87 4.17
C GLY A 111 -15.22 8.70 2.78
N ALA A 112 -15.38 9.80 2.03
CA ALA A 112 -15.92 9.77 0.66
C ALA A 112 -15.04 8.98 -0.32
N ASP A 113 -13.71 9.14 -0.25
CA ASP A 113 -12.76 8.39 -1.09
C ASP A 113 -12.70 6.91 -0.68
N LEU A 114 -12.88 6.60 0.61
CA LEU A 114 -12.93 5.23 1.13
C LEU A 114 -14.20 4.51 0.66
N ASP A 115 -15.35 5.18 0.67
CA ASP A 115 -16.58 4.62 0.11
C ASP A 115 -16.49 4.50 -1.42
N ARG A 116 -15.81 5.42 -2.11
CA ARG A 116 -15.51 5.28 -3.54
C ARG A 116 -14.59 4.10 -3.83
N LEU A 117 -13.56 3.89 -3.02
CA LEU A 117 -12.67 2.72 -3.10
C LEU A 117 -13.47 1.43 -2.91
N ARG A 118 -14.34 1.34 -1.88
CA ARG A 118 -15.21 0.18 -1.65
C ARG A 118 -16.15 -0.11 -2.82
N GLN A 119 -16.71 0.92 -3.46
CA GLN A 119 -17.52 0.76 -4.67
C GLN A 119 -16.72 0.15 -5.83
N LEU A 120 -15.49 0.64 -6.06
CA LEU A 120 -14.63 0.11 -7.12
C LEU A 120 -14.19 -1.32 -6.82
N LEU A 121 -13.82 -1.64 -5.57
CA LEU A 121 -13.47 -2.99 -5.13
C LEU A 121 -14.61 -4.00 -5.25
N ALA A 122 -15.86 -3.53 -5.23
CA ALA A 122 -17.06 -4.35 -5.44
C ALA A 122 -17.44 -4.50 -6.93
N ASP A 123 -16.70 -3.90 -7.86
CA ASP A 123 -16.96 -4.07 -9.31
C ASP A 123 -16.57 -5.50 -9.73
N PRO A 124 -17.51 -6.31 -10.27
CA PRO A 124 -17.21 -7.68 -10.69
C PRO A 124 -16.15 -7.75 -11.81
N ARG A 125 -15.90 -6.64 -12.53
CA ARG A 125 -14.83 -6.56 -13.54
C ARG A 125 -13.44 -6.77 -12.95
N LEU A 126 -13.21 -6.44 -11.67
CA LEU A 126 -11.94 -6.77 -11.00
C LEU A 126 -11.68 -8.28 -10.93
N ALA A 127 -12.73 -9.10 -10.76
CA ALA A 127 -12.58 -10.56 -10.82
C ALA A 127 -12.23 -11.01 -12.25
N THR A 128 -12.92 -10.48 -13.26
CA THR A 128 -12.61 -10.75 -14.67
C THR A 128 -11.20 -10.33 -15.07
N GLU A 129 -10.71 -9.21 -14.55
CA GLU A 129 -9.34 -8.72 -14.77
C GLU A 129 -8.28 -9.51 -13.96
N ALA A 130 -8.68 -10.22 -12.90
CA ALA A 130 -7.78 -11.06 -12.09
C ALA A 130 -7.55 -12.44 -12.72
N ASP A 131 -8.56 -12.98 -13.41
CA ASP A 131 -8.46 -14.22 -14.19
C ASP A 131 -7.80 -14.01 -15.57
N ALA A 132 -7.64 -12.75 -16.00
CA ALA A 132 -6.99 -12.42 -17.27
C ALA A 132 -5.46 -12.61 -17.21
N PRO A 133 -4.82 -13.15 -18.26
CA PRO A 133 -3.36 -13.22 -18.32
C PRO A 133 -2.77 -11.81 -18.40
N ALA A 134 -1.65 -11.59 -17.69
CA ALA A 134 -0.93 -10.33 -17.75
C ALA A 134 -0.47 -10.03 -19.19
N THR A 135 -0.90 -8.89 -19.74
CA THR A 135 -0.52 -8.45 -21.08
C THR A 135 0.90 -7.88 -21.06
N PRO A 136 1.85 -8.40 -21.85
CA PRO A 136 3.19 -7.83 -21.95
C PRO A 136 3.13 -6.48 -22.68
N THR A 137 3.70 -5.43 -22.08
CA THR A 137 3.89 -4.14 -22.74
C THR A 137 5.23 -4.07 -23.48
N ASN A 138 5.31 -3.22 -24.52
CA ASN A 138 6.56 -2.88 -25.20
C ASN A 138 7.18 -1.56 -24.69
N CYS A 139 6.59 -0.95 -23.67
CA CYS A 139 6.96 0.37 -23.20
C CYS A 139 8.14 0.29 -22.21
N ALA A 140 9.31 0.76 -22.64
CA ALA A 140 10.55 0.73 -21.86
C ALA A 140 10.45 1.45 -20.50
N ASP A 141 9.59 2.48 -20.41
CA ASP A 141 9.51 3.40 -19.29
C ASP A 141 8.20 3.27 -18.50
N ALA A 142 7.42 2.21 -18.74
CA ALA A 142 6.14 1.98 -18.08
C ALA A 142 6.27 1.72 -16.58
N PHE A 143 5.18 1.95 -15.87
CA PHE A 143 4.98 1.47 -14.50
C PHE A 143 4.00 0.30 -14.50
N GLU A 144 4.44 -0.86 -14.01
CA GLU A 144 3.55 -1.97 -13.67
C GLU A 144 2.95 -1.71 -12.28
N TYR A 145 1.63 -1.85 -12.19
CA TYR A 145 0.84 -1.77 -10.99
C TYR A 145 0.15 -3.12 -10.75
N ARG A 146 0.43 -3.74 -9.61
CA ARG A 146 -0.16 -5.00 -9.19
C ARG A 146 -1.04 -4.78 -7.97
N LEU A 147 -2.35 -4.92 -8.15
CA LEU A 147 -3.35 -4.71 -7.12
C LEU A 147 -3.83 -6.06 -6.58
N THR A 148 -3.53 -6.35 -5.32
CA THR A 148 -4.02 -7.52 -4.58
C THR A 148 -5.12 -7.10 -3.61
N VAL A 149 -6.26 -7.78 -3.69
CA VAL A 149 -7.43 -7.60 -2.83
C VAL A 149 -7.74 -8.95 -2.21
N GLY A 150 -7.24 -9.17 -0.99
CA GLY A 150 -7.25 -10.47 -0.33
C GLY A 150 -6.49 -11.53 -1.12
N GLN A 151 -7.24 -12.45 -1.74
CA GLN A 151 -6.70 -13.55 -2.56
C GLN A 151 -6.70 -13.24 -4.06
N ARG A 152 -7.43 -12.21 -4.52
CA ARG A 152 -7.48 -11.80 -5.93
C ARG A 152 -6.31 -10.87 -6.23
N THR A 153 -5.63 -11.05 -7.37
CA THR A 153 -4.58 -10.14 -7.82
C THR A 153 -4.82 -9.76 -9.28
N THR A 154 -4.86 -8.46 -9.55
CA THR A 154 -5.00 -7.87 -10.88
C THR A 154 -3.71 -7.14 -11.26
N GLY A 155 -3.45 -7.01 -12.56
CA GLY A 155 -2.34 -6.25 -13.10
C GLY A 155 -2.83 -5.12 -14.01
N HIS A 156 -2.21 -3.96 -13.88
CA HIS A 156 -2.39 -2.81 -14.77
C HIS A 156 -1.02 -2.26 -15.14
N VAL A 157 -0.85 -1.80 -16.37
CA VAL A 157 0.38 -1.16 -16.83
C VAL A 157 0.02 0.23 -17.31
N ASP A 158 0.64 1.24 -16.70
CA ASP A 158 0.60 2.60 -17.21
C ASP A 158 1.67 2.74 -18.28
N CYS A 159 1.23 2.69 -19.54
CA CYS A 159 2.02 3.12 -20.68
C CYS A 159 1.30 4.26 -21.43
N PRO A 160 1.94 5.44 -21.58
CA PRO A 160 1.39 6.53 -22.36
C PRO A 160 1.37 6.18 -23.86
N GLY A 161 0.18 6.08 -24.44
CA GLY A 161 -0.03 5.82 -25.87
C GLY A 161 -0.78 4.52 -26.18
N GLU A 162 -0.95 3.65 -25.19
CA GLU A 162 -1.95 2.57 -25.23
C GLU A 162 -3.21 3.03 -24.45
N ASP A 163 -4.42 2.66 -24.89
CA ASP A 163 -5.69 3.05 -24.25
C ASP A 163 -5.95 2.29 -22.92
N GLY A 164 -5.03 2.43 -21.96
CA GLY A 164 -4.96 1.60 -20.75
C GLY A 164 -5.94 1.92 -19.62
N SER A 165 -6.57 3.09 -19.61
CA SER A 165 -7.34 3.60 -18.45
C SER A 165 -8.79 3.08 -18.32
N ALA A 166 -9.25 2.17 -19.19
CA ALA A 166 -10.65 1.71 -19.22
C ALA A 166 -10.98 0.52 -18.28
N GLY A 167 -10.00 0.02 -17.52
CA GLY A 167 -10.13 -1.11 -16.59
C GLY A 167 -10.62 -0.73 -15.20
N ALA A 168 -11.27 -1.66 -14.50
CA ALA A 168 -11.67 -1.46 -13.10
C ALA A 168 -10.43 -1.36 -12.18
N THR A 169 -9.37 -2.12 -12.49
CA THR A 169 -8.07 -2.03 -11.83
C THR A 169 -7.45 -0.63 -11.98
N ALA A 170 -7.50 -0.05 -13.18
CA ALA A 170 -6.95 1.30 -13.43
C ALA A 170 -7.65 2.35 -12.57
N ALA A 171 -8.99 2.31 -12.47
CA ALA A 171 -9.76 3.23 -11.63
C ALA A 171 -9.41 3.11 -10.12
N VAL A 172 -9.10 1.91 -9.63
CA VAL A 172 -8.61 1.71 -8.25
C VAL A 172 -7.21 2.29 -8.08
N VAL A 173 -6.31 2.02 -9.03
CA VAL A 173 -4.92 2.54 -9.02
C VAL A 173 -4.92 4.07 -9.01
N GLU A 174 -5.66 4.72 -9.93
CA GLU A 174 -5.78 6.18 -9.99
C GLU A 174 -6.29 6.80 -8.68
N LEU A 175 -7.27 6.17 -8.04
CA LEU A 175 -7.80 6.63 -6.76
C LEU A 175 -6.76 6.50 -5.65
N LEU A 176 -6.09 5.34 -5.55
CA LEU A 176 -5.07 5.10 -4.53
C LEU A 176 -3.89 6.05 -4.68
N VAL A 177 -3.32 6.15 -5.89
CA VAL A 177 -2.20 7.04 -6.21
C VAL A 177 -2.53 8.49 -5.83
N ARG A 178 -3.75 8.95 -6.14
CA ARG A 178 -4.24 10.29 -5.77
C ARG A 178 -4.30 10.53 -4.25
N VAL A 179 -4.82 9.57 -3.47
CA VAL A 179 -4.99 9.76 -2.01
C VAL A 179 -3.71 9.51 -1.22
N THR A 180 -2.72 8.79 -1.78
CA THR A 180 -1.41 8.59 -1.15
C THR A 180 -0.32 9.54 -1.61
N GLY A 181 -0.49 10.25 -2.74
CA GLY A 181 0.44 11.26 -3.24
C GLY A 181 1.74 10.67 -3.83
N SER A 182 1.64 9.50 -4.47
CA SER A 182 2.74 8.72 -5.08
C SER A 182 2.92 8.97 -6.58
#